data_AF-A0A1Y4U6T4-F1
#
_entry.id   AF-A0A1Y4U6T4-F1
#
_cell.length_a   1.000
_cell.length_b   1.000
_cell.length_c   1.000
_cell.angle_alpha   90.00
_cell.angle_beta   90.00
_cell.angle_gamma   90.00
#
_symmetry.space_group_name_H-M   'P 1'
#
loop_
_entity.id
_entity.type
_entity.pdbx_description
1 polymer ?
#
loop_
_entity_poly.entity_id
_entity_poly.type
_entity_poly.pdbx_seq_one_letter_code
_entity_poly.pdbx_strand_id
1 'polypeptide(L)'
;MKKGSKIILSVLVVIIVLCVVYRLVNKAPSADLESNAQMEQIVASSGCISCHSADPKLPFYANFPVAGKLVQEDVRLGYRSFDMAPMMEALKNGEKINEVDLAKVEKVIADGTMPLAKYYLVHWGASLTNKETQMALAWAKSQREAFYPNPLADQEWANETVRPIQDSIPVDIRKVELGNKLYYDTRLSADNTISCSSCHGLNTGGVDNKAFSEGVGGQLGGVNAPTVFNAYYNFVQFWDGRAATLADQAAGPPVNPVEMACKSFDEICEKLKADAAFSKEFTEVYPDGINQANITNAIQEFEKTLLTPNSRFDKYLKGDKTAMNADEIAGYELFKKYNCATCHVGENMGGQSYELMGIKRDYFADRGTELTIEDNGRYKETKDERDRHRFKVPGLRNVALTAPYYHDATQATLEDAVVSMARYEVGEELTQQEVDRMVAFLKTLTGEYQGKLLTNDNFPETE
;
A
#
# COMPACT_ATOMS: atom_id res chain seq x y z
N MET A 1 45.76 -17.13 46.46
CA MET A 1 44.37 -17.18 45.92
C MET A 1 44.06 -18.60 45.46
N LYS A 2 43.01 -19.23 46.01
CA LYS A 2 42.52 -20.55 45.56
C LYS A 2 42.17 -20.47 44.06
N LYS A 3 42.37 -21.55 43.29
CA LYS A 3 42.07 -21.61 41.83
C LYS A 3 40.70 -21.00 41.47
N GLY A 4 39.70 -21.18 42.32
CA GLY A 4 38.37 -20.57 42.17
C GLY A 4 38.35 -19.03 42.16
N SER A 5 39.13 -18.36 43.01
CA SER A 5 39.19 -16.88 43.03
C SER A 5 39.87 -16.28 41.80
N LYS A 6 40.79 -17.01 41.16
CA LYS A 6 41.42 -16.56 39.90
C LYS A 6 40.44 -16.66 38.72
N ILE A 7 39.66 -17.74 38.66
CA ILE A 7 38.63 -17.92 37.62
C ILE A 7 37.53 -16.86 37.76
N ILE A 8 37.04 -16.62 38.98
CA ILE A 8 36.03 -15.58 39.24
C ILE A 8 36.54 -14.20 38.84
N LEU A 9 37.78 -13.85 39.20
CA LEU A 9 38.38 -12.55 38.83
C LEU A 9 38.56 -12.42 37.31
N SER A 10 39.02 -13.47 36.62
CA SER A 10 39.16 -13.47 35.16
C SER A 10 37.82 -13.32 34.45
N VAL A 11 36.77 -14.02 34.90
CA VAL A 11 35.41 -13.87 34.36
C VAL A 11 34.88 -12.46 34.59
N LEU A 12 35.08 -11.89 35.79
CA LEU A 12 34.70 -10.50 36.09
C LEU A 12 35.41 -9.48 35.19
N VAL A 13 36.72 -9.65 34.95
CA VAL A 13 37.47 -8.77 34.04
C VAL A 13 36.93 -8.87 32.62
N VAL A 14 36.64 -10.08 32.13
CA VAL A 14 36.02 -10.27 30.80
C VAL A 14 34.66 -9.59 30.75
N ILE A 15 33.79 -9.79 31.74
CA ILE A 15 32.47 -9.14 31.79
C ILE A 15 32.61 -7.61 31.79
N ILE A 16 33.52 -7.05 32.59
CA ILE A 16 33.74 -5.59 32.65
C ILE A 16 34.23 -5.08 31.29
N VAL A 17 35.20 -5.76 30.66
CA VAL A 17 35.69 -5.39 29.31
C VAL A 17 34.56 -5.45 28.29
N LEU A 18 33.74 -6.50 28.31
CA LEU A 18 32.58 -6.65 27.43
C LEU A 18 31.55 -5.52 27.66
N CYS A 19 31.23 -5.19 28.91
CA CYS A 19 30.33 -4.09 29.23
C CYS A 19 30.87 -2.72 28.80
N VAL A 20 32.18 -2.49 28.95
CA VAL A 20 32.84 -1.25 28.51
C VAL A 20 32.83 -1.15 26.99
N VAL A 21 33.20 -2.22 26.28
CA VAL A 21 33.15 -2.27 24.81
C VAL A 21 31.72 -2.07 24.31
N TYR A 22 30.74 -2.74 24.92
CA TYR A 22 29.32 -2.58 24.59
C TYR A 22 28.86 -1.12 24.73
N ARG A 23 29.22 -0.44 25.82
CA ARG A 23 28.88 0.98 26.03
C ARG A 23 29.61 1.94 25.09
N LEU A 24 30.84 1.60 24.69
CA LEU A 24 31.61 2.42 23.76
C LEU A 24 31.08 2.31 22.33
N VAL A 25 30.57 1.14 21.94
CA VAL A 25 30.06 0.87 20.59
C VAL A 25 28.59 1.27 20.44
N ASN A 26 27.75 1.07 21.45
CA ASN A 26 26.32 1.42 21.42
C ASN A 26 26.04 2.78 22.08
N LYS A 27 26.63 3.84 21.51
CA LYS A 27 26.40 5.22 21.97
C LYS A 27 25.42 5.90 21.01
N ALA A 28 24.28 6.30 21.56
CA ALA A 28 23.28 7.07 20.81
C ALA A 28 23.91 8.33 20.16
N PRO A 29 23.37 8.77 19.00
CA PRO A 29 23.83 9.98 18.32
C PRO A 29 23.85 11.21 19.22
N SER A 30 24.67 12.20 18.87
CA SER A 30 24.72 13.48 19.61
C SER A 30 23.37 14.21 19.49
N ALA A 31 22.93 14.81 20.60
CA ALA A 31 21.73 15.64 20.62
C ALA A 31 21.89 16.93 19.79
N ASP A 32 23.12 17.34 19.51
CA ASP A 32 23.43 18.53 18.69
C ASP A 32 23.28 18.29 17.18
N LEU A 33 23.07 17.04 16.76
CA LEU A 33 22.82 16.70 15.36
C LEU A 33 21.35 16.94 15.03
N GLU A 34 21.09 17.38 13.80
CA GLU A 34 19.75 17.41 13.22
C GLU A 34 19.09 16.03 13.25
N SER A 35 17.77 15.98 13.38
CA SER A 35 17.02 14.74 13.57
C SER A 35 17.26 13.70 12.46
N ASN A 36 17.37 14.13 11.19
CA ASN A 36 17.70 13.23 10.08
C ASN A 36 19.12 12.66 10.18
N ALA A 37 20.10 13.48 10.61
CA ALA A 37 21.48 13.03 10.80
C ALA A 37 21.60 12.06 11.99
N GLN A 38 20.79 12.24 13.04
CA GLN A 38 20.66 11.27 14.12
C GLN A 38 20.11 9.94 13.61
N MET A 39 19.04 9.98 12.80
CA MET A 39 18.45 8.78 12.23
C MET A 39 19.42 8.05 11.28
N GLU A 40 20.17 8.79 10.45
CA GLU A 40 21.20 8.21 9.60
C GLU A 40 22.26 7.45 10.41
N GLN A 41 22.71 8.04 11.53
CA GLN A 41 23.66 7.36 12.43
C GLN A 41 23.06 6.11 13.07
N ILE A 42 21.78 6.13 13.47
CA ILE A 42 21.08 4.96 14.03
C ILE A 42 20.97 3.83 13.01
N VAL A 43 20.57 4.15 11.77
CA VAL A 43 20.47 3.17 10.69
C VAL A 43 21.83 2.56 10.37
N ALA A 44 22.87 3.40 10.32
CA ALA A 44 24.23 2.96 10.05
C ALA A 44 24.81 2.09 11.17
N SER A 45 24.64 2.48 12.44
CA SER A 45 25.17 1.73 13.59
C SER A 45 24.44 0.39 13.78
N SER A 46 23.14 0.35 13.48
CA SER A 46 22.31 -0.86 13.58
C SER A 46 22.46 -1.80 12.39
N GLY A 47 23.21 -1.38 11.35
CA GLY A 47 23.52 -2.22 10.20
C GLY A 47 22.32 -2.54 9.30
N CYS A 48 21.24 -1.77 9.33
CA CYS A 48 20.02 -2.10 8.59
C CYS A 48 20.29 -2.22 7.07
N ILE A 49 21.10 -1.32 6.54
CA ILE A 49 21.49 -1.30 5.11
C ILE A 49 22.29 -2.57 4.72
N SER A 50 22.91 -3.27 5.66
CA SER A 50 23.65 -4.50 5.37
C SER A 50 22.77 -5.66 4.89
N CYS A 51 21.44 -5.59 5.07
CA CYS A 51 20.50 -6.57 4.53
C CYS A 51 19.40 -5.94 3.65
N HIS A 52 19.24 -4.61 3.68
CA HIS A 52 18.14 -3.90 3.02
C HIS A 52 18.62 -3.01 1.85
N SER A 53 19.64 -3.43 1.11
CA SER A 53 20.10 -2.77 -0.11
C SER A 53 20.46 -3.78 -1.20
N ALA A 54 20.47 -3.32 -2.45
CA ALA A 54 20.83 -4.14 -3.62
C ALA A 54 22.28 -4.63 -3.58
N ASP A 55 23.19 -3.80 -3.04
CA ASP A 55 24.62 -4.07 -2.93
C ASP A 55 25.11 -3.79 -1.50
N PRO A 56 24.83 -4.71 -0.56
CA PRO A 56 25.21 -4.51 0.83
C PRO A 56 26.69 -4.83 1.06
N LYS A 57 27.32 -4.04 1.93
CA LYS A 57 28.68 -4.34 2.41
C LYS A 57 28.64 -5.54 3.36
N LEU A 58 29.01 -6.69 2.85
CA LEU A 58 29.01 -7.94 3.60
C LEU A 58 30.24 -8.08 4.53
N PRO A 59 30.09 -8.74 5.69
CA PRO A 59 31.21 -9.05 6.56
C PRO A 59 32.16 -10.09 5.93
N PHE A 60 33.43 -10.13 6.37
CA PHE A 60 34.46 -11.01 5.78
C PHE A 60 34.08 -12.51 5.78
N TYR A 61 33.29 -12.95 6.75
CA TYR A 61 32.85 -14.33 6.90
C TYR A 61 31.65 -14.69 6.01
N ALA A 62 31.08 -13.74 5.27
CA ALA A 62 30.01 -13.99 4.30
C ALA A 62 30.44 -14.91 3.14
N ASN A 63 31.75 -15.16 2.99
CA ASN A 63 32.29 -16.11 2.03
C ASN A 63 32.55 -17.51 2.61
N PHE A 64 32.21 -17.76 3.88
CA PHE A 64 32.43 -19.07 4.51
C PHE A 64 31.32 -20.07 4.14
N PRO A 65 31.61 -21.38 3.98
CA PRO A 65 30.67 -22.34 3.38
C PRO A 65 29.28 -22.47 4.05
N VAL A 66 29.20 -22.26 5.36
CA VAL A 66 27.95 -22.36 6.13
C VAL A 66 27.44 -20.99 6.55
N ALA A 67 28.29 -20.18 7.20
CA ALA A 67 27.91 -18.84 7.64
C ALA A 67 27.56 -17.91 6.46
N GLY A 68 28.27 -18.03 5.33
CA GLY A 68 28.02 -17.24 4.14
C GLY A 68 26.67 -17.49 3.51
N LYS A 69 26.21 -18.75 3.43
CA LYS A 69 24.88 -19.08 2.91
C LYS A 69 23.77 -18.45 3.74
N LEU A 70 23.91 -18.47 5.07
CA LEU A 70 22.95 -17.85 5.97
C LEU A 70 22.90 -16.33 5.80
N VAL A 71 24.07 -15.68 5.70
CA VAL A 71 24.15 -14.23 5.47
C VAL A 71 23.52 -13.85 4.13
N GLN A 72 23.82 -14.59 3.06
CA GLN A 72 23.25 -14.33 1.74
C GLN A 72 21.73 -14.50 1.72
N GLU A 73 21.21 -15.51 2.42
CA GLU A 73 19.76 -15.71 2.54
C GLU A 73 19.10 -14.58 3.34
N ASP A 74 19.71 -14.13 4.43
CA ASP A 74 19.19 -13.01 5.22
C ASP A 74 19.20 -11.69 4.46
N VAL A 75 20.24 -11.44 3.67
CA VAL A 75 20.32 -10.31 2.74
C VAL A 75 19.25 -10.40 1.68
N ARG A 76 19.08 -11.58 1.06
CA ARG A 76 18.06 -11.81 0.03
C ARG A 76 16.66 -11.55 0.59
N LEU A 77 16.34 -12.09 1.76
CA LEU A 77 15.05 -11.91 2.43
C LEU A 77 14.83 -10.47 2.91
N GLY A 78 15.87 -9.83 3.45
CA GLY A 78 15.84 -8.43 3.88
C GLY A 78 15.53 -7.50 2.71
N TYR A 79 16.32 -7.57 1.64
CA TYR A 79 16.16 -6.75 0.44
C TYR A 79 14.85 -7.04 -0.29
N ARG A 80 14.40 -8.30 -0.30
CA ARG A 80 13.08 -8.69 -0.83
C ARG A 80 11.93 -8.06 -0.03
N SER A 81 12.06 -7.92 1.29
CA SER A 81 11.01 -7.35 2.15
C SER A 81 11.00 -5.82 2.11
N PHE A 82 12.19 -5.21 2.06
CA PHE A 82 12.33 -3.75 2.07
C PHE A 82 13.68 -3.33 1.48
N ASP A 83 13.64 -2.39 0.53
CA ASP A 83 14.81 -1.70 0.02
C ASP A 83 14.86 -0.31 0.63
N MET A 84 15.89 -0.10 1.43
CA MET A 84 16.06 1.10 2.24
C MET A 84 16.76 2.21 1.44
N ALA A 85 17.29 1.94 0.24
CA ALA A 85 18.08 2.92 -0.51
C ALA A 85 17.30 4.22 -0.82
N PRO A 86 16.04 4.19 -1.34
CA PRO A 86 15.28 5.41 -1.61
C PRO A 86 15.00 6.22 -0.34
N MET A 87 14.65 5.53 0.76
CA MET A 87 14.44 6.17 2.06
C MET A 87 15.71 6.88 2.55
N MET A 88 16.88 6.25 2.42
CA MET A 88 18.15 6.85 2.86
C MET A 88 18.57 8.03 2.00
N GLU A 89 18.27 8.02 0.71
CA GLU A 89 18.50 9.15 -0.18
C GLU A 89 17.62 10.35 0.23
N ALA A 90 16.32 10.12 0.39
CA ALA A 90 15.39 11.16 0.83
C ALA A 90 15.76 11.69 2.23
N LEU A 91 16.18 10.82 3.15
CA LEU A 91 16.64 11.21 4.50
C LEU A 91 17.83 12.17 4.45
N LYS A 92 18.83 11.87 3.62
CA LYS A 92 20.03 12.69 3.45
C LYS A 92 19.74 14.04 2.81
N ASN A 93 18.79 14.07 1.88
CA ASN A 93 18.40 15.29 1.18
C ASN A 93 17.39 16.14 1.97
N GLY A 94 16.87 15.64 3.10
CA GLY A 94 15.80 16.32 3.85
C GLY A 94 14.46 16.31 3.11
N GLU A 95 14.26 15.35 2.22
CA GLU A 95 13.07 15.20 1.39
C GLU A 95 12.01 14.35 2.09
N LYS A 96 10.80 14.39 1.53
CA LYS A 96 9.65 13.60 2.00
C LYS A 96 9.96 12.10 1.87
N ILE A 97 10.12 11.41 2.99
CA ILE A 97 10.22 9.95 3.06
C ILE A 97 8.90 9.32 2.62
N ASN A 98 8.92 8.26 1.80
CA ASN A 98 7.71 7.52 1.45
C ASN A 98 6.99 7.01 2.72
N GLU A 99 5.66 7.12 2.74
CA GLU A 99 4.86 6.83 3.93
C GLU A 99 4.95 5.36 4.38
N VAL A 100 4.97 4.42 3.43
CA VAL A 100 5.10 2.99 3.68
C VAL A 100 6.47 2.67 4.27
N ASP A 101 7.54 3.27 3.72
CA ASP A 101 8.90 3.10 4.24
C ASP A 101 9.00 3.59 5.69
N LEU A 102 8.42 4.76 5.97
CA LEU A 102 8.35 5.34 7.31
C LEU A 102 7.60 4.41 8.28
N ALA A 103 6.42 3.92 7.88
CA ALA A 103 5.60 3.02 8.70
C ALA A 103 6.30 1.67 8.97
N LYS A 104 6.96 1.09 7.96
CA LYS A 104 7.74 -0.14 8.11
C LYS A 104 8.87 0.03 9.11
N VAL A 105 9.67 1.09 8.98
CA VAL A 105 10.82 1.35 9.86
C VAL A 105 10.37 1.65 11.29
N GLU A 106 9.35 2.49 11.46
CA GLU A 106 8.76 2.76 12.78
C GLU A 106 8.27 1.47 13.43
N LYS A 107 7.53 0.63 12.70
CA LYS A 107 6.93 -0.60 13.22
C LYS A 107 7.97 -1.59 13.70
N VAL A 108 9.01 -1.88 12.90
CA VAL A 108 10.03 -2.86 13.30
C VAL A 108 10.88 -2.37 14.48
N ILE A 109 11.06 -1.05 14.61
CA ILE A 109 11.75 -0.43 15.75
C ILE A 109 10.87 -0.47 16.99
N ALA A 110 9.59 -0.12 16.88
CA ALA A 110 8.63 -0.12 17.98
C ALA A 110 8.44 -1.52 18.56
N ASP A 111 8.35 -2.54 17.71
CA ASP A 111 8.19 -3.94 18.12
C ASP A 111 9.50 -4.59 18.55
N GLY A 112 10.66 -3.95 18.28
CA GLY A 112 11.98 -4.54 18.52
C GLY A 112 12.24 -5.80 17.69
N THR A 113 11.59 -5.94 16.53
CA THR A 113 11.73 -7.11 15.65
C THR A 113 12.95 -7.01 14.73
N MET A 114 13.52 -5.81 14.58
CA MET A 114 14.75 -5.57 13.83
C MET A 114 15.82 -4.81 14.63
N PRO A 115 17.10 -5.12 14.41
CA PRO A 115 17.61 -6.31 13.73
C PRO A 115 17.15 -7.64 14.37
N LEU A 116 17.07 -8.71 13.57
CA LEU A 116 16.62 -10.03 14.05
C LEU A 116 17.48 -10.52 15.21
N ALA A 117 16.90 -11.22 16.20
CA ALA A 117 17.64 -11.71 17.37
C ALA A 117 18.90 -12.53 17.02
N LYS A 118 18.84 -13.32 15.94
CA LYS A 118 19.99 -14.09 15.42
C LYS A 118 21.14 -13.21 14.90
N TYR A 119 20.85 -12.01 14.41
CA TYR A 119 21.84 -11.05 13.95
C TYR A 119 22.73 -10.59 15.12
N TYR A 120 22.14 -10.37 16.29
CA TYR A 120 22.87 -9.96 17.50
C TYR A 120 23.85 -11.00 18.04
N LEU A 121 23.65 -12.29 17.73
CA LEU A 121 24.58 -13.35 18.14
C LEU A 121 25.98 -13.15 17.57
N VAL A 122 26.08 -12.45 16.43
CA VAL A 122 27.33 -12.15 15.75
C VAL A 122 27.62 -10.64 15.73
N HIS A 123 26.58 -9.81 15.74
CA HIS A 123 26.64 -8.35 15.70
C HIS A 123 26.02 -7.70 16.95
N TRP A 124 26.51 -8.07 18.12
CA TRP A 124 26.07 -7.54 19.42
C TRP A 124 26.12 -6.00 19.58
N GLY A 125 26.81 -5.28 18.69
CA GLY A 125 26.94 -3.82 18.67
C GLY A 125 25.98 -3.13 17.70
N ALA A 126 25.10 -3.90 17.07
CA ALA A 126 24.06 -3.40 16.17
C ALA A 126 22.67 -3.38 16.85
N SER A 127 22.62 -3.63 18.16
CA SER A 127 21.36 -3.57 18.93
C SER A 127 20.95 -2.13 19.17
N LEU A 128 19.69 -1.81 18.86
CA LEU A 128 19.11 -0.53 19.24
C LEU A 128 19.01 -0.44 20.77
N THR A 129 19.63 0.58 21.34
CA THR A 129 19.43 0.94 22.75
C THR A 129 18.08 1.63 22.94
N ASN A 130 17.54 1.60 24.17
CA ASN A 130 16.28 2.32 24.49
C ASN A 130 16.31 3.79 24.08
N LYS A 131 17.48 4.45 24.16
CA LYS A 131 17.64 5.85 23.77
C LYS A 131 17.56 6.00 22.24
N GLU A 132 18.24 5.14 21.48
CA GLU A 132 18.16 5.15 20.01
C GLU A 132 16.75 4.82 19.52
N THR A 133 16.06 3.85 20.14
CA THR A 133 14.65 3.54 19.87
C THR A 133 13.78 4.77 20.08
N GLN A 134 13.88 5.47 21.21
CA GLN A 134 13.11 6.68 21.47
C GLN A 134 13.41 7.79 20.46
N MET A 135 14.67 7.98 20.09
CA MET A 135 15.07 8.97 19.08
C MET A 135 14.50 8.63 17.70
N ALA A 136 14.56 7.36 17.28
CA ALA A 136 14.03 6.93 16.00
C ALA A 136 12.50 7.03 15.92
N LEU A 137 11.78 6.67 17.00
CA LEU A 137 10.32 6.81 17.04
C LEU A 137 9.89 8.28 17.07
N ALA A 138 10.62 9.14 17.80
CA ALA A 138 10.38 10.58 17.79
C ALA A 138 10.65 11.20 16.40
N TRP A 139 11.69 10.73 15.71
CA TRP A 139 11.96 11.10 14.32
C TRP A 139 10.84 10.66 13.38
N ALA A 140 10.37 9.40 13.48
CA ALA A 140 9.30 8.92 12.62
C ALA A 140 8.02 9.75 12.80
N LYS A 141 7.69 10.06 14.07
CA LYS A 141 6.60 10.96 14.42
C LYS A 141 6.74 12.34 13.78
N SER A 142 7.92 12.97 13.85
CA SER A 142 8.14 14.31 13.29
C SER A 142 8.08 14.34 11.76
N GLN A 143 8.58 13.29 11.09
CA GLN A 143 8.45 13.15 9.63
C GLN A 143 6.98 13.06 9.22
N ARG A 144 6.19 12.26 9.94
CA ARG A 144 4.75 12.13 9.68
C ARG A 144 4.02 13.45 9.89
N GLU A 145 4.28 14.15 10.98
CA GLU A 145 3.69 15.46 11.26
C GLU A 145 4.01 16.51 10.17
N ALA A 146 5.24 16.50 9.64
CA ALA A 146 5.68 17.45 8.64
C ALA A 146 5.14 17.17 7.23
N PHE A 147 5.11 15.91 6.80
CA PHE A 147 4.87 15.54 5.39
C PHE A 147 3.53 14.83 5.13
N TYR A 148 2.88 14.36 6.20
CA TYR A 148 1.66 13.56 6.16
C TYR A 148 0.68 14.03 7.26
N PRO A 149 0.33 15.33 7.30
CA PRO A 149 -0.52 15.86 8.35
C PRO A 149 -1.89 15.16 8.33
N ASN A 150 -2.44 14.91 9.52
CA ASN A 150 -3.74 14.26 9.69
C ASN A 150 -4.76 15.24 10.33
N PRO A 151 -5.17 16.31 9.61
CA PRO A 151 -5.94 17.41 10.20
C PRO A 151 -7.37 17.05 10.57
N LEU A 152 -7.90 15.94 10.04
CA LEU A 152 -9.27 15.48 10.34
C LEU A 152 -9.31 14.60 11.58
N ALA A 153 -8.20 13.99 11.97
CA ALA A 153 -8.19 13.08 13.09
C ALA A 153 -8.23 13.82 14.44
N ASP A 154 -8.81 13.16 15.44
CA ASP A 154 -8.67 13.57 16.82
C ASP A 154 -7.19 13.51 17.25
N GLN A 155 -6.82 14.30 18.26
CA GLN A 155 -5.44 14.44 18.74
C GLN A 155 -4.79 13.10 19.13
N GLU A 156 -5.58 12.13 19.61
CA GLU A 156 -5.11 10.77 19.91
C GLU A 156 -4.57 10.04 18.68
N TRP A 157 -5.15 10.31 17.51
CA TRP A 157 -4.83 9.67 16.23
C TRP A 157 -4.01 10.55 15.29
N ALA A 158 -3.56 11.72 15.75
CA ALA A 158 -2.84 12.70 14.93
C ALA A 158 -1.57 12.15 14.27
N ASN A 159 -0.98 11.08 14.84
CA ASN A 159 0.21 10.43 14.31
C ASN A 159 -0.03 8.99 13.82
N GLU A 160 -1.30 8.60 13.66
CA GLU A 160 -1.67 7.28 13.14
C GLU A 160 -1.28 7.15 11.66
N THR A 161 -0.91 5.94 11.25
CA THR A 161 -0.47 5.60 9.88
C THR A 161 -1.61 5.62 8.85
N VAL A 162 -2.85 5.60 9.30
CA VAL A 162 -4.06 5.66 8.49
C VAL A 162 -4.84 6.91 8.81
N ARG A 163 -5.46 7.52 7.79
CA ARG A 163 -6.10 8.83 7.89
C ARG A 163 -7.55 8.80 7.43
N PRO A 164 -8.45 9.62 8.01
CA PRO A 164 -9.79 9.79 7.48
C PRO A 164 -9.77 10.31 6.04
N ILE A 165 -10.71 9.82 5.21
CA ILE A 165 -10.92 10.39 3.87
C ILE A 165 -11.51 11.81 4.00
N GLN A 166 -11.09 12.71 3.12
CA GLN A 166 -11.62 14.07 3.04
C GLN A 166 -13.02 14.06 2.43
N ASP A 167 -13.89 14.97 2.89
CA ASP A 167 -15.26 15.06 2.37
C ASP A 167 -15.31 15.48 0.89
N SER A 168 -14.30 16.21 0.43
CA SER A 168 -14.13 16.60 -0.97
C SER A 168 -12.68 17.03 -1.25
N ILE A 169 -12.34 17.12 -2.53
CA ILE A 169 -11.08 17.70 -3.02
C ILE A 169 -11.35 18.75 -4.10
N PRO A 170 -10.43 19.71 -4.34
CA PRO A 170 -10.60 20.70 -5.39
C PRO A 170 -10.73 20.07 -6.80
N VAL A 171 -11.81 20.43 -7.49
CA VAL A 171 -12.16 20.00 -8.85
C VAL A 171 -12.78 21.14 -9.65
N ASP A 172 -12.70 21.09 -10.99
CA ASP A 172 -13.50 21.96 -11.85
C ASP A 172 -14.85 21.29 -12.14
N ILE A 173 -15.93 21.81 -11.56
CA ILE A 173 -17.27 21.21 -11.65
C ILE A 173 -17.75 21.05 -13.10
N ARG A 174 -17.37 21.95 -14.02
CA ARG A 174 -17.77 21.83 -15.43
C ARG A 174 -17.12 20.61 -16.08
N LYS A 175 -15.87 20.30 -15.70
CA LYS A 175 -15.16 19.10 -16.15
C LYS A 175 -15.71 17.84 -15.49
N VAL A 176 -16.09 17.91 -14.21
CA VAL A 176 -16.75 16.82 -13.48
C VAL A 176 -18.05 16.42 -14.17
N GLU A 177 -18.91 17.36 -14.52
CA GLU A 177 -20.19 17.08 -15.19
C GLU A 177 -19.98 16.40 -16.55
N LEU A 178 -19.00 16.87 -17.32
CA LEU A 178 -18.62 16.28 -18.60
C LEU A 178 -18.00 14.88 -18.44
N GLY A 179 -17.12 14.73 -17.45
CA GLY A 179 -16.50 13.46 -17.09
C GLY A 179 -17.50 12.42 -16.65
N ASN A 180 -18.50 12.82 -15.86
CA ASN A 180 -19.61 11.96 -15.47
C ASN A 180 -20.38 11.48 -16.71
N LYS A 181 -20.68 12.36 -17.68
CA LYS A 181 -21.32 11.94 -18.94
C LYS A 181 -20.47 10.91 -19.68
N LEU A 182 -19.17 11.16 -19.83
CA LEU A 182 -18.23 10.26 -20.51
C LEU A 182 -18.10 8.90 -19.80
N TYR A 183 -18.13 8.88 -18.46
CA TYR A 183 -18.03 7.66 -17.66
C TYR A 183 -19.13 6.63 -17.98
N TYR A 184 -20.33 7.11 -18.34
CA TYR A 184 -21.47 6.29 -18.73
C TYR A 184 -21.65 6.21 -20.26
N ASP A 185 -20.80 6.86 -21.05
CA ASP A 185 -20.96 6.95 -22.50
C ASP A 185 -20.41 5.71 -23.21
N THR A 186 -21.29 4.89 -23.78
CA THR A 186 -20.86 3.68 -24.47
C THR A 186 -20.17 3.96 -25.80
N ARG A 187 -20.25 5.19 -26.34
CA ARG A 187 -19.53 5.58 -27.57
C ARG A 187 -18.01 5.52 -27.43
N LEU A 188 -17.51 5.38 -26.21
CA LEU A 188 -16.11 5.13 -25.92
C LEU A 188 -15.67 3.68 -26.26
N SER A 189 -16.60 2.75 -26.54
CA SER A 189 -16.31 1.40 -27.04
C SER A 189 -16.52 1.26 -28.55
N ALA A 190 -15.84 0.28 -29.15
CA ALA A 190 -15.85 0.04 -30.59
C ALA A 190 -17.26 -0.18 -31.14
N ASP A 191 -18.08 -0.96 -30.42
CA ASP A 191 -19.43 -1.37 -30.81
C ASP A 191 -20.55 -0.60 -30.09
N ASN A 192 -20.19 0.44 -29.33
CA ASN A 192 -21.10 1.26 -28.52
C ASN A 192 -21.88 0.48 -27.44
N THR A 193 -21.33 -0.60 -26.89
CA THR A 193 -21.98 -1.43 -25.85
C THR A 193 -21.39 -1.27 -24.44
N ILE A 194 -20.16 -0.76 -24.30
CA ILE A 194 -19.43 -0.73 -23.02
C ILE A 194 -19.03 0.69 -22.66
N SER A 195 -19.20 1.02 -21.39
CA SER A 195 -18.75 2.25 -20.73
C SER A 195 -17.85 1.92 -19.53
N CYS A 196 -17.24 2.93 -18.91
CA CYS A 196 -16.50 2.73 -17.66
C CYS A 196 -17.38 2.09 -16.58
N SER A 197 -18.65 2.54 -16.47
CA SER A 197 -19.63 2.02 -15.52
C SER A 197 -20.04 0.56 -15.75
N SER A 198 -19.73 -0.03 -16.91
CA SER A 198 -20.00 -1.45 -17.18
C SER A 198 -19.14 -2.38 -16.33
N CYS A 199 -17.88 -1.99 -16.09
CA CYS A 199 -16.93 -2.73 -15.26
C CYS A 199 -16.78 -2.12 -13.85
N HIS A 200 -17.11 -0.84 -13.70
CA HIS A 200 -16.94 -0.08 -12.46
C HIS A 200 -18.27 0.53 -11.98
N GLY A 201 -19.31 -0.29 -11.82
CA GLY A 201 -20.62 0.20 -11.41
C GLY A 201 -20.58 0.95 -10.07
N LEU A 202 -21.02 2.22 -10.04
CA LEU A 202 -20.99 3.01 -8.79
C LEU A 202 -21.97 2.48 -7.73
N ASN A 203 -23.03 1.80 -8.15
CA ASN A 203 -24.00 1.11 -7.29
C ASN A 203 -23.55 -0.29 -6.84
N THR A 204 -22.41 -0.77 -7.32
CA THR A 204 -21.83 -2.08 -7.01
C THR A 204 -20.45 -1.94 -6.37
N GLY A 205 -20.25 -0.88 -5.59
CA GLY A 205 -18.97 -0.62 -4.91
C GLY A 205 -17.84 -0.18 -5.84
N GLY A 206 -18.15 0.28 -7.07
CA GLY A 206 -17.17 0.75 -8.06
C GLY A 206 -16.47 -0.38 -8.83
N VAL A 207 -17.03 -1.59 -8.80
CA VAL A 207 -16.53 -2.80 -9.48
C VAL A 207 -17.69 -3.56 -10.12
N ASP A 208 -17.42 -4.62 -10.89
CA ASP A 208 -18.43 -5.48 -11.52
C ASP A 208 -18.77 -6.75 -10.71
N ASN A 209 -18.04 -6.99 -9.62
CA ASN A 209 -18.11 -8.21 -8.79
C ASN A 209 -17.93 -9.53 -9.57
N LYS A 210 -17.25 -9.48 -10.71
CA LYS A 210 -16.82 -10.65 -11.47
C LYS A 210 -15.37 -11.00 -11.11
N ALA A 211 -14.97 -12.23 -11.42
CA ALA A 211 -13.55 -12.60 -11.32
C ALA A 211 -12.71 -11.76 -12.30
N PHE A 212 -13.15 -11.70 -13.56
CA PHE A 212 -12.57 -10.88 -14.63
C PHE A 212 -13.67 -10.16 -15.38
N SER A 213 -13.41 -8.90 -15.73
CA SER A 213 -14.37 -8.07 -16.44
C SER A 213 -14.59 -8.54 -17.87
N GLU A 214 -15.81 -8.30 -18.35
CA GLU A 214 -16.25 -8.68 -19.69
C GLU A 214 -16.24 -7.44 -20.59
N GLY A 215 -15.38 -7.47 -21.60
CA GLY A 215 -15.25 -6.47 -22.64
C GLY A 215 -16.06 -6.75 -23.90
N VAL A 216 -15.76 -6.00 -24.95
CA VAL A 216 -16.44 -6.07 -26.25
C VAL A 216 -16.39 -7.49 -26.80
N GLY A 217 -17.56 -8.00 -27.21
CA GLY A 217 -17.71 -9.36 -27.73
C GLY A 217 -17.64 -10.47 -26.67
N GLY A 218 -17.78 -10.14 -25.38
CA GLY A 218 -17.74 -11.12 -24.29
C GLY A 218 -16.34 -11.59 -23.92
N GLN A 219 -15.31 -10.86 -24.35
CA GLN A 219 -13.91 -11.17 -24.02
C GLN A 219 -13.66 -10.89 -22.55
N LEU A 220 -12.90 -11.77 -21.89
CA LEU A 220 -12.55 -11.56 -20.48
C LEU A 220 -11.17 -10.92 -20.35
N GLY A 221 -11.05 -9.98 -19.41
CA GLY A 221 -9.76 -9.44 -18.97
C GLY A 221 -8.88 -10.48 -18.27
N GLY A 222 -7.68 -10.07 -17.87
CA GLY A 222 -6.71 -10.94 -17.18
C GLY A 222 -6.55 -10.66 -15.68
N VAL A 223 -7.18 -9.59 -15.17
CA VAL A 223 -7.14 -9.20 -13.76
C VAL A 223 -8.52 -8.74 -13.28
N ASN A 224 -8.77 -8.89 -11.98
CA ASN A 224 -9.95 -8.37 -11.33
C ASN A 224 -9.97 -6.83 -11.41
N ALA A 225 -11.14 -6.26 -11.72
CA ALA A 225 -11.31 -4.82 -11.83
C ALA A 225 -11.29 -4.16 -10.43
N PRO A 226 -10.28 -3.32 -10.11
CA PRO A 226 -10.26 -2.61 -8.84
C PRO A 226 -11.32 -1.52 -8.78
N THR A 227 -11.75 -1.13 -7.58
CA THR A 227 -12.73 -0.06 -7.42
C THR A 227 -12.22 1.31 -7.88
N VAL A 228 -13.10 2.09 -8.50
CA VAL A 228 -12.84 3.52 -8.81
C VAL A 228 -12.95 4.42 -7.59
N PHE A 229 -13.64 3.98 -6.52
CA PHE A 229 -13.80 4.79 -5.33
C PHE A 229 -12.44 4.98 -4.63
N ASN A 230 -12.14 6.23 -4.28
CA ASN A 230 -10.90 6.67 -3.66
C ASN A 230 -9.62 6.42 -4.49
N ALA A 231 -9.74 6.02 -5.76
CA ALA A 231 -8.59 5.76 -6.64
C ALA A 231 -7.69 6.99 -6.85
N TYR A 232 -8.24 8.19 -6.64
CA TYR A 232 -7.49 9.46 -6.57
C TYR A 232 -6.31 9.41 -5.60
N TYR A 233 -6.45 8.73 -4.47
CA TYR A 233 -5.39 8.66 -3.46
C TYR A 233 -4.27 7.68 -3.83
N ASN A 234 -4.44 6.86 -4.88
CA ASN A 234 -3.36 5.98 -5.31
C ASN A 234 -2.23 6.80 -5.94
N PHE A 235 -0.98 6.48 -5.60
CA PHE A 235 0.20 7.12 -6.21
C PHE A 235 0.38 6.79 -7.70
N VAL A 236 -0.27 5.72 -8.17
CA VAL A 236 -0.29 5.17 -9.54
C VAL A 236 -1.57 4.33 -9.71
N GLN A 237 -1.96 4.05 -10.95
CA GLN A 237 -3.17 3.29 -11.28
C GLN A 237 -2.85 1.93 -11.91
N PHE A 238 -3.85 1.03 -11.92
CA PHE A 238 -3.74 -0.41 -12.18
C PHE A 238 -2.94 -1.19 -11.13
N TRP A 239 -3.09 -2.52 -11.14
CA TRP A 239 -2.38 -3.44 -10.24
C TRP A 239 -0.86 -3.41 -10.40
N ASP A 240 -0.36 -3.24 -11.63
CA ASP A 240 1.08 -3.14 -11.94
C ASP A 240 1.62 -1.70 -11.87
N GLY A 241 0.73 -0.71 -11.69
CA GLY A 241 1.08 0.69 -11.55
C GLY A 241 1.59 1.36 -12.82
N ARG A 242 1.21 0.85 -13.99
CA ARG A 242 1.69 1.34 -15.29
C ARG A 242 1.20 2.73 -15.70
N ALA A 243 0.19 3.27 -15.02
CA ALA A 243 -0.36 4.61 -15.28
C ALA A 243 -0.10 5.54 -14.09
N ALA A 244 0.49 6.71 -14.34
CA ALA A 244 0.86 7.64 -13.27
C ALA A 244 -0.33 8.41 -12.70
N THR A 245 -1.36 8.67 -13.52
CA THR A 245 -2.55 9.43 -13.14
C THR A 245 -3.83 8.72 -13.56
N LEU A 246 -4.99 9.18 -13.06
CA LEU A 246 -6.30 8.73 -13.52
C LEU A 246 -6.51 9.06 -15.01
N ALA A 247 -6.02 10.21 -15.49
CA ALA A 247 -6.10 10.56 -16.90
C ALA A 247 -5.24 9.62 -17.79
N ASP A 248 -4.05 9.21 -17.31
CA ASP A 248 -3.25 8.20 -18.01
C ASP A 248 -3.94 6.84 -18.01
N GLN A 249 -4.61 6.48 -16.90
CA GLN A 249 -5.40 5.25 -16.78
C GLN A 249 -6.57 5.25 -17.75
N ALA A 250 -7.34 6.34 -17.82
CA ALA A 250 -8.51 6.48 -18.69
C ALA A 250 -8.17 6.43 -20.20
N ALA A 251 -6.89 6.58 -20.56
CA ALA A 251 -6.42 6.37 -21.93
C ALA A 251 -6.28 4.88 -22.31
N GLY A 252 -6.23 3.96 -21.34
CA GLY A 252 -6.00 2.54 -21.58
C GLY A 252 -7.25 1.79 -22.05
N PRO A 253 -8.32 1.69 -21.22
CA PRO A 253 -9.48 0.85 -21.51
C PRO A 253 -10.16 1.11 -22.86
N PRO A 254 -10.32 2.38 -23.31
CA PRO A 254 -10.94 2.67 -24.60
C PRO A 254 -10.30 1.95 -25.79
N VAL A 255 -8.98 1.75 -25.77
CA VAL A 255 -8.21 1.13 -26.87
C VAL A 255 -7.73 -0.29 -26.58
N ASN A 256 -8.04 -0.83 -25.41
CA ASN A 256 -7.66 -2.19 -25.05
C ASN A 256 -8.60 -3.21 -25.75
N PRO A 257 -8.06 -4.15 -26.55
CA PRO A 257 -8.87 -5.06 -27.38
C PRO A 257 -9.76 -6.02 -26.59
N VAL A 258 -9.48 -6.27 -25.31
CA VAL A 258 -10.31 -7.12 -24.43
C VAL A 258 -11.21 -6.31 -23.48
N GLU A 259 -11.20 -4.98 -23.58
CA GLU A 259 -12.07 -4.08 -22.80
C GLU A 259 -13.02 -3.34 -23.75
N MET A 260 -12.71 -2.09 -24.14
CA MET A 260 -13.61 -1.28 -24.98
C MET A 260 -13.26 -1.30 -26.48
N ALA A 261 -12.06 -1.79 -26.83
CA ALA A 261 -11.65 -2.22 -28.17
C ALA A 261 -11.68 -1.20 -29.33
N CYS A 262 -11.76 0.11 -29.08
CA CYS A 262 -11.60 1.10 -30.15
C CYS A 262 -10.19 1.01 -30.75
N LYS A 263 -10.05 1.32 -32.04
CA LYS A 263 -8.75 1.27 -32.73
C LYS A 263 -7.84 2.42 -32.31
N SER A 264 -8.42 3.56 -31.97
CA SER A 264 -7.71 4.77 -31.55
C SER A 264 -8.67 5.76 -30.89
N PHE A 265 -8.12 6.80 -30.26
CA PHE A 265 -8.91 7.93 -29.80
C PHE A 265 -9.49 8.78 -30.94
N ASP A 266 -8.94 8.71 -32.16
CA ASP A 266 -9.53 9.41 -33.31
C ASP A 266 -10.91 8.84 -33.63
N GLU A 267 -11.07 7.52 -33.60
CA GLU A 267 -12.36 6.84 -33.76
C GLU A 267 -13.38 7.33 -32.72
N ILE A 268 -12.96 7.40 -31.45
CA ILE A 268 -13.79 7.89 -30.35
C ILE A 268 -14.18 9.35 -30.58
N CYS A 269 -13.22 10.19 -30.97
CA CYS A 269 -13.46 11.59 -31.25
C CYS A 269 -14.45 11.78 -32.40
N GLU A 270 -14.37 10.97 -33.47
CA GLU A 270 -15.34 11.00 -34.57
C GLU A 270 -16.76 10.64 -34.10
N LYS A 271 -16.90 9.58 -33.29
CA LYS A 271 -18.19 9.17 -32.71
C LYS A 271 -18.81 10.27 -31.86
N LEU A 272 -18.03 10.91 -30.98
CA LEU A 272 -18.50 11.99 -30.11
C LEU A 272 -18.79 13.28 -30.90
N LYS A 273 -17.97 13.60 -31.92
CA LYS A 273 -18.16 14.78 -32.79
C LYS A 273 -19.41 14.70 -33.66
N ALA A 274 -19.90 13.50 -33.96
CA ALA A 274 -21.15 13.29 -34.68
C ALA A 274 -22.38 13.77 -33.86
N ASP A 275 -22.24 13.91 -32.55
CA ASP A 275 -23.24 14.52 -31.68
C ASP A 275 -22.96 16.03 -31.53
N ALA A 276 -23.70 16.83 -32.29
CA ALA A 276 -23.52 18.28 -32.32
C ALA A 276 -23.83 18.95 -30.97
N ALA A 277 -24.76 18.39 -30.18
CA ALA A 277 -25.11 18.94 -28.87
C ALA A 277 -23.97 18.68 -27.87
N PHE A 278 -23.48 17.43 -27.81
CA PHE A 278 -22.34 17.07 -26.96
C PHE A 278 -21.07 17.81 -27.37
N SER A 279 -20.81 17.96 -28.67
CA SER A 279 -19.65 18.71 -29.17
C SER A 279 -19.66 20.17 -28.74
N LYS A 280 -20.83 20.82 -28.80
CA LYS A 280 -21.00 22.20 -28.33
C LYS A 280 -20.71 22.29 -26.83
N GLU A 281 -21.35 21.44 -26.03
CA GLU A 281 -21.14 21.39 -24.58
C GLU A 281 -19.67 21.15 -24.22
N PHE A 282 -19.02 20.18 -24.87
CA PHE A 282 -17.62 19.85 -24.66
C PHE A 282 -16.72 21.06 -24.93
N THR A 283 -17.00 21.81 -26.00
CA THR A 283 -16.18 22.97 -26.41
C THR A 283 -16.35 24.16 -25.45
N GLU A 284 -17.49 24.26 -24.77
CA GLU A 284 -17.70 25.27 -23.72
C GLU A 284 -16.82 25.02 -22.48
N VAL A 285 -16.49 23.75 -22.20
CA VAL A 285 -15.58 23.36 -21.10
C VAL A 285 -14.12 23.35 -21.56
N TYR A 286 -13.87 22.83 -22.76
CA TYR A 286 -12.55 22.69 -23.37
C TYR A 286 -12.51 23.39 -24.73
N PRO A 287 -11.98 24.63 -24.83
CA PRO A 287 -11.93 25.39 -26.07
C PRO A 287 -11.21 24.70 -27.24
N ASP A 288 -10.25 23.81 -26.94
CA ASP A 288 -9.52 23.00 -27.92
C ASP A 288 -10.31 21.77 -28.42
N GLY A 289 -11.57 21.61 -27.97
CA GLY A 289 -12.54 20.63 -28.43
C GLY A 289 -12.27 19.19 -27.97
N ILE A 290 -12.99 18.25 -28.59
CA ILE A 290 -12.91 16.81 -28.29
C ILE A 290 -11.59 16.24 -28.84
N ASN A 291 -10.73 15.80 -27.93
CA ASN A 291 -9.49 15.07 -28.17
C ASN A 291 -9.18 14.17 -26.95
N GLN A 292 -8.22 13.25 -27.09
CA GLN A 292 -7.84 12.30 -26.03
C GLN A 292 -7.54 12.99 -24.69
N ALA A 293 -6.69 14.02 -24.68
CA ALA A 293 -6.26 14.68 -23.46
C ALA A 293 -7.43 15.32 -22.70
N ASN A 294 -8.38 15.93 -23.43
CA ASN A 294 -9.55 16.55 -22.81
C ASN A 294 -10.56 15.50 -22.33
N ILE A 295 -10.75 14.39 -23.07
CA ILE A 295 -11.62 13.27 -22.67
C ILE A 295 -11.11 12.67 -21.36
N THR A 296 -9.84 12.28 -21.31
CA THR A 296 -9.28 11.62 -20.12
C THR A 296 -9.15 12.59 -18.94
N ASN A 297 -8.89 13.88 -19.20
CA ASN A 297 -8.91 14.89 -18.15
C ASN A 297 -10.31 15.07 -17.53
N ALA A 298 -11.37 15.08 -18.35
CA ALA A 298 -12.74 15.19 -17.84
C ALA A 298 -13.11 13.99 -16.97
N ILE A 299 -12.80 12.77 -17.44
CA ILE A 299 -13.02 11.53 -16.68
C ILE A 299 -12.26 11.57 -15.35
N GLN A 300 -10.97 11.94 -15.35
CA GLN A 300 -10.20 12.11 -14.12
C GLN A 300 -10.84 13.11 -13.15
N GLU A 301 -11.30 14.26 -13.63
CA GLU A 301 -11.95 15.25 -12.76
C GLU A 301 -13.23 14.69 -12.14
N PHE A 302 -13.99 13.87 -12.86
CA PHE A 302 -15.11 13.13 -12.28
C PHE A 302 -14.66 12.10 -11.24
N GLU A 303 -13.68 11.25 -11.57
CA GLU A 303 -13.20 10.19 -10.66
C GLU A 303 -12.60 10.74 -9.37
N LYS A 304 -12.00 11.93 -9.41
CA LYS A 304 -11.58 12.71 -8.23
C LYS A 304 -12.71 12.95 -7.23
N THR A 305 -13.97 13.00 -7.68
CA THR A 305 -15.14 13.19 -6.81
C THR A 305 -15.68 11.89 -6.22
N LEU A 306 -15.19 10.73 -6.67
CA LEU A 306 -15.60 9.41 -6.19
C LEU A 306 -14.91 9.08 -4.87
N LEU A 307 -15.07 9.94 -3.88
CA LEU A 307 -14.58 9.74 -2.52
C LEU A 307 -15.68 9.15 -1.65
N THR A 308 -15.28 8.33 -0.67
CA THR A 308 -16.20 7.73 0.30
C THR A 308 -15.79 8.07 1.75
N PRO A 309 -15.93 9.34 2.18
CA PRO A 309 -15.68 9.75 3.56
C PRO A 309 -16.66 9.12 4.56
N ASN A 310 -16.47 9.39 5.85
CA ASN A 310 -17.46 9.15 6.90
C ASN A 310 -17.84 7.68 7.11
N SER A 311 -16.91 6.78 6.76
CA SER A 311 -16.94 5.40 7.24
C SER A 311 -16.96 5.36 8.76
N ARG A 312 -17.43 4.24 9.36
CA ARG A 312 -17.44 4.10 10.82
C ARG A 312 -16.03 4.23 11.41
N PHE A 313 -15.03 3.71 10.70
CA PHE A 313 -13.63 3.92 11.07
C PHE A 313 -13.19 5.39 10.99
N ASP A 314 -13.59 6.12 9.95
CA ASP A 314 -13.26 7.55 9.86
C ASP A 314 -13.88 8.34 11.00
N LYS A 315 -15.14 8.06 11.35
CA LYS A 315 -15.83 8.68 12.49
C LYS A 315 -15.09 8.40 13.80
N TYR A 316 -14.62 7.16 14.00
CA TYR A 316 -13.79 6.78 15.14
C TYR A 316 -12.44 7.52 15.19
N LEU A 317 -11.73 7.63 14.07
CA LEU A 317 -10.50 8.41 13.96
C LEU A 317 -10.72 9.92 14.16
N LYS A 318 -11.88 10.45 13.77
CA LYS A 318 -12.31 11.83 14.01
C LYS A 318 -12.77 12.09 15.47
N GLY A 319 -12.78 11.07 16.34
CA GLY A 319 -13.05 11.19 17.77
C GLY A 319 -14.40 10.61 18.26
N ASP A 320 -15.26 10.11 17.36
CA ASP A 320 -16.49 9.43 17.76
C ASP A 320 -16.20 8.00 18.22
N LYS A 321 -15.92 7.85 19.51
CA LYS A 321 -15.64 6.55 20.14
C LYS A 321 -16.82 5.57 20.11
N THR A 322 -18.02 6.02 19.74
CA THR A 322 -19.20 5.15 19.64
C THR A 322 -19.43 4.61 18.23
N ALA A 323 -18.69 5.09 17.23
CA ALA A 323 -18.82 4.65 15.84
C ALA A 323 -18.40 3.19 15.60
N MET A 324 -17.55 2.65 16.47
CA MET A 324 -17.07 1.27 16.42
C MET A 324 -17.34 0.53 17.72
N ASN A 325 -17.67 -0.76 17.62
CA ASN A 325 -17.81 -1.64 18.77
C ASN A 325 -16.46 -2.27 19.20
N ALA A 326 -16.49 -3.05 20.29
CA ALA A 326 -15.28 -3.65 20.86
C ALA A 326 -14.56 -4.64 19.94
N ASP A 327 -15.29 -5.45 19.17
CA ASP A 327 -14.68 -6.42 18.24
C ASP A 327 -14.07 -5.73 17.02
N GLU A 328 -14.67 -4.64 16.55
CA GLU A 328 -14.13 -3.81 15.46
C GLU A 328 -12.85 -3.07 15.91
N ILE A 329 -12.83 -2.55 17.14
CA ILE A 329 -11.62 -1.93 17.71
C ILE A 329 -10.52 -2.99 17.89
N ALA A 330 -10.85 -4.16 18.44
CA ALA A 330 -9.90 -5.27 18.55
C ALA A 330 -9.39 -5.73 17.17
N GLY A 331 -10.25 -5.71 16.14
CA GLY A 331 -9.86 -5.99 14.76
C GLY A 331 -8.82 -5.00 14.23
N TYR A 332 -8.98 -3.71 14.52
CA TYR A 332 -7.98 -2.71 14.16
C TYR A 332 -6.65 -2.88 14.93
N GLU A 333 -6.71 -3.25 16.20
CA GLU A 333 -5.52 -3.59 16.98
C GLU A 333 -4.78 -4.79 16.38
N LEU A 334 -5.50 -5.83 15.96
CA LEU A 334 -4.94 -6.98 15.25
C LEU A 334 -4.33 -6.56 13.90
N PHE A 335 -5.00 -5.67 13.16
CA PHE A 335 -4.48 -5.13 11.89
C PHE A 335 -3.12 -4.43 12.07
N LYS A 336 -2.93 -3.69 13.18
CA LYS A 336 -1.63 -3.09 13.53
C LYS A 336 -0.64 -4.12 14.06
N LYS A 337 -1.09 -5.04 14.92
CA LYS A 337 -0.26 -6.13 15.49
C LYS A 337 0.38 -6.98 14.39
N TYR A 338 -0.38 -7.31 13.34
CA TYR A 338 0.07 -8.12 12.22
C TYR A 338 0.67 -7.31 11.06
N ASN A 339 1.14 -6.09 11.33
CA ASN A 339 1.87 -5.25 10.37
C ASN A 339 1.08 -4.82 9.12
N CYS A 340 -0.24 -5.05 9.06
CA CYS A 340 -1.04 -4.71 7.88
C CYS A 340 -0.99 -3.19 7.60
N ALA A 341 -0.99 -2.38 8.68
CA ALA A 341 -0.82 -0.93 8.64
C ALA A 341 0.60 -0.45 8.27
N THR A 342 1.49 -1.31 7.79
CA THR A 342 2.77 -0.90 7.20
C THR A 342 2.71 -0.79 5.68
N CYS A 343 1.84 -1.57 5.02
CA CYS A 343 1.61 -1.49 3.57
C CYS A 343 0.30 -0.75 3.25
N HIS A 344 -0.72 -0.91 4.10
CA HIS A 344 -2.03 -0.29 3.95
C HIS A 344 -2.13 1.02 4.74
N VAL A 345 -1.34 2.01 4.33
CA VAL A 345 -1.22 3.33 4.98
C VAL A 345 -2.06 4.42 4.29
N GLY A 346 -2.14 5.59 4.92
CA GLY A 346 -2.75 6.80 4.37
C GLY A 346 -4.28 6.79 4.35
N GLU A 347 -4.85 7.68 3.54
CA GLU A 347 -6.30 7.90 3.43
C GLU A 347 -7.02 6.69 2.85
N ASN A 348 -6.44 6.09 1.80
CA ASN A 348 -7.04 4.93 1.11
C ASN A 348 -6.67 3.59 1.76
N MET A 349 -5.86 3.60 2.83
CA MET A 349 -5.33 2.39 3.48
C MET A 349 -4.68 1.44 2.45
N GLY A 350 -3.75 1.97 1.67
CA GLY A 350 -3.15 1.32 0.51
C GLY A 350 -2.92 2.31 -0.63
N GLY A 351 -2.38 1.80 -1.73
CA GLY A 351 -2.11 2.60 -2.93
C GLY A 351 -0.94 3.58 -2.74
N GLN A 352 0.05 3.25 -1.92
CA GLN A 352 1.23 4.11 -1.65
C GLN A 352 2.59 3.43 -1.94
N SER A 353 2.59 2.14 -2.28
CA SER A 353 3.80 1.39 -2.61
C SER A 353 3.51 0.20 -3.53
N TYR A 354 4.60 -0.40 -4.03
CA TYR A 354 4.58 -1.73 -4.65
C TYR A 354 5.11 -2.75 -3.64
N GLU A 355 4.30 -3.75 -3.33
CA GLU A 355 4.70 -4.83 -2.43
C GLU A 355 4.67 -6.16 -3.16
N LEU A 356 5.57 -7.02 -2.74
CA LEU A 356 5.62 -8.38 -3.21
C LEU A 356 4.44 -9.15 -2.63
N MET A 357 3.70 -9.87 -3.47
CA MET A 357 2.74 -10.87 -3.02
C MET A 357 3.50 -12.15 -2.66
N GLY A 358 3.46 -12.55 -1.40
CA GLY A 358 4.17 -13.69 -0.84
C GLY A 358 5.53 -13.35 -0.24
N ILE A 359 5.59 -12.34 0.64
CA ILE A 359 6.83 -11.96 1.36
C ILE A 359 7.35 -13.11 2.23
N LYS A 360 6.46 -13.82 2.94
CA LYS A 360 6.80 -14.86 3.92
C LYS A 360 6.65 -16.27 3.40
N ARG A 361 5.68 -16.50 2.51
CA ARG A 361 5.44 -17.78 1.83
C ARG A 361 5.14 -17.54 0.36
N ASP A 362 5.35 -18.55 -0.48
CA ASP A 362 5.15 -18.42 -1.93
C ASP A 362 3.67 -18.59 -2.30
N TYR A 363 2.97 -17.45 -2.38
CA TYR A 363 1.55 -17.42 -2.75
C TYR A 363 1.29 -18.09 -4.12
N PHE A 364 2.14 -17.83 -5.11
CA PHE A 364 1.94 -18.32 -6.47
C PHE A 364 2.16 -19.83 -6.59
N ALA A 365 3.12 -20.38 -5.83
CA ALA A 365 3.32 -21.82 -5.76
C ALA A 365 2.16 -22.54 -5.06
N ASP A 366 1.56 -21.92 -4.04
CA ASP A 366 0.58 -22.58 -3.17
C ASP A 366 -0.89 -22.37 -3.61
N ARG A 367 -1.22 -21.32 -4.36
CA ARG A 367 -2.60 -20.95 -4.71
C ARG A 367 -3.33 -21.94 -5.63
N GLY A 368 -2.62 -22.91 -6.21
CA GLY A 368 -3.22 -24.00 -6.98
C GLY A 368 -3.73 -23.62 -8.38
N THR A 369 -3.33 -22.46 -8.91
CA THR A 369 -3.64 -22.03 -10.28
C THR A 369 -2.36 -21.81 -11.08
N GLU A 370 -2.43 -22.00 -12.40
CA GLU A 370 -1.28 -21.74 -13.27
C GLU A 370 -0.87 -20.26 -13.24
N LEU A 371 0.43 -20.00 -13.44
CA LEU A 371 0.94 -18.65 -13.61
C LEU A 371 0.49 -18.10 -14.97
N THR A 372 -0.12 -16.93 -14.94
CA THR A 372 -0.51 -16.13 -16.08
C THR A 372 0.53 -15.02 -16.32
N ILE A 373 0.41 -14.33 -17.46
CA ILE A 373 1.25 -13.16 -17.74
C ILE A 373 1.01 -12.04 -16.72
N GLU A 374 -0.21 -11.91 -16.20
CA GLU A 374 -0.61 -10.85 -15.25
C GLU A 374 0.00 -11.04 -13.87
N ASP A 375 0.35 -12.27 -13.50
CA ASP A 375 1.03 -12.58 -12.24
C ASP A 375 2.43 -11.98 -12.14
N ASN A 376 3.02 -11.57 -13.27
CA ASN A 376 4.30 -10.88 -13.24
C ASN A 376 4.19 -9.49 -12.59
N GLY A 377 3.00 -8.91 -12.48
CA GLY A 377 2.78 -7.61 -11.85
C GLY A 377 3.66 -6.53 -12.46
N ARG A 378 4.33 -5.76 -11.61
CA ARG A 378 5.20 -4.64 -11.99
C ARG A 378 6.34 -5.03 -12.94
N TYR A 379 6.84 -6.26 -12.88
CA TYR A 379 7.86 -6.74 -13.83
C TYR A 379 7.44 -6.57 -15.29
N LYS A 380 6.13 -6.60 -15.60
CA LYS A 380 5.65 -6.36 -16.97
C LYS A 380 6.12 -5.00 -17.50
N GLU A 381 6.22 -4.01 -16.63
CA GLU A 381 6.56 -2.63 -16.97
C GLU A 381 8.06 -2.37 -16.88
N THR A 382 8.73 -2.93 -15.85
CA THR A 382 10.13 -2.59 -15.55
C THR A 382 11.16 -3.57 -16.11
N LYS A 383 10.76 -4.84 -16.30
CA LYS A 383 11.65 -5.98 -16.61
C LYS A 383 12.75 -6.23 -15.56
N ASP A 384 12.67 -5.59 -14.39
CA ASP A 384 13.55 -5.86 -13.25
C ASP A 384 13.00 -7.06 -12.46
N GLU A 385 13.77 -8.13 -12.33
CA GLU A 385 13.37 -9.34 -11.59
C GLU A 385 12.93 -9.07 -10.15
N ARG A 386 13.43 -8.00 -9.52
CA ARG A 386 12.97 -7.59 -8.18
C ARG A 386 11.50 -7.19 -8.14
N ASP A 387 10.96 -6.73 -9.25
CA ASP A 387 9.58 -6.30 -9.41
C ASP A 387 8.63 -7.44 -9.80
N ARG A 388 9.15 -8.65 -10.04
CA ARG A 388 8.31 -9.80 -10.33
C ARG A 388 7.43 -10.11 -9.12
N HIS A 389 6.14 -10.30 -9.40
CA HIS A 389 5.10 -10.54 -8.38
C HIS A 389 4.91 -9.36 -7.40
N ARG A 390 5.42 -8.17 -7.74
CA ARG A 390 5.08 -6.95 -7.02
C ARG A 390 3.87 -6.28 -7.63
N PHE A 391 2.96 -5.86 -6.79
CA PHE A 391 1.75 -5.16 -7.18
C PHE A 391 1.61 -3.90 -6.35
N LYS A 392 0.93 -2.89 -6.92
CA LYS A 392 0.45 -1.76 -6.13
C LYS A 392 -0.47 -2.33 -5.04
N VAL A 393 -0.17 -2.00 -3.80
CA VAL A 393 -1.02 -2.39 -2.66
C VAL A 393 -2.42 -1.81 -2.88
N PRO A 394 -3.50 -2.61 -2.92
CA PRO A 394 -4.85 -2.08 -3.09
C PRO A 394 -5.28 -1.27 -1.86
N GLY A 395 -6.11 -0.25 -2.07
CA GLY A 395 -6.80 0.42 -0.97
C GLY A 395 -7.82 -0.52 -0.33
N LEU A 396 -7.99 -0.45 0.99
CA LEU A 396 -8.95 -1.29 1.74
C LEU A 396 -10.29 -0.58 2.02
N ARG A 397 -10.43 0.66 1.60
CA ARG A 397 -11.70 1.40 1.67
C ARG A 397 -12.75 0.68 0.83
N ASN A 398 -13.93 0.48 1.41
CA ASN A 398 -15.03 -0.26 0.79
C ASN A 398 -14.75 -1.74 0.45
N VAL A 399 -13.69 -2.36 1.00
CA VAL A 399 -13.29 -3.74 0.66
C VAL A 399 -14.40 -4.79 0.90
N ALA A 400 -15.32 -4.52 1.85
CA ALA A 400 -16.46 -5.40 2.08
C ALA A 400 -17.44 -5.49 0.89
N LEU A 401 -17.35 -4.58 -0.08
CA LEU A 401 -18.25 -4.48 -1.23
C LEU A 401 -17.61 -4.97 -2.54
N THR A 402 -16.32 -5.32 -2.54
CA THR A 402 -15.55 -5.49 -3.78
C THR A 402 -15.05 -6.91 -4.00
N ALA A 403 -15.75 -7.91 -3.45
CA ALA A 403 -15.44 -9.31 -3.75
C ALA A 403 -15.66 -9.60 -5.25
N PRO A 404 -14.93 -10.58 -5.83
CA PRO A 404 -13.84 -11.38 -5.22
C PRO A 404 -12.53 -10.59 -5.09
N TYR A 405 -11.55 -11.13 -4.36
CA TYR A 405 -10.33 -10.40 -3.95
C TYR A 405 -9.05 -10.88 -4.65
N TYR A 406 -8.03 -10.00 -4.58
CA TYR A 406 -6.74 -10.05 -5.28
C TYR A 406 -6.83 -9.77 -6.78
N HIS A 407 -5.68 -9.57 -7.43
CA HIS A 407 -5.62 -9.30 -8.87
C HIS A 407 -6.14 -10.48 -9.69
N ASP A 408 -6.09 -11.69 -9.14
CA ASP A 408 -6.48 -12.94 -9.78
C ASP A 408 -7.86 -13.48 -9.34
N ALA A 409 -8.57 -12.75 -8.47
CA ALA A 409 -9.89 -13.13 -7.96
C ALA A 409 -9.96 -14.50 -7.25
N THR A 410 -8.83 -15.03 -6.77
CA THR A 410 -8.79 -16.39 -6.18
C THR A 410 -9.42 -16.47 -4.79
N GLN A 411 -9.51 -15.35 -4.06
CA GLN A 411 -10.15 -15.33 -2.74
C GLN A 411 -11.59 -14.87 -2.90
N ALA A 412 -12.54 -15.76 -2.65
CA ALA A 412 -13.95 -15.49 -2.83
C ALA A 412 -14.54 -14.62 -1.72
N THR A 413 -14.04 -14.78 -0.49
CA THR A 413 -14.56 -14.09 0.71
C THR A 413 -13.51 -13.22 1.37
N LEU A 414 -13.96 -12.27 2.19
CA LEU A 414 -13.07 -11.35 2.90
C LEU A 414 -12.28 -12.10 3.98
N GLU A 415 -12.91 -13.11 4.57
CA GLU A 415 -12.31 -14.08 5.49
C GLU A 415 -11.13 -14.82 4.82
N ASP A 416 -11.33 -15.35 3.61
CA ASP A 416 -10.28 -16.04 2.85
C ASP A 416 -9.11 -15.09 2.56
N ALA A 417 -9.41 -13.86 2.13
CA ALA A 417 -8.39 -12.84 1.87
C ALA A 417 -7.59 -12.48 3.14
N VAL A 418 -8.25 -12.33 4.29
CA VAL A 418 -7.58 -12.04 5.58
C VAL A 418 -6.68 -13.19 6.00
N VAL A 419 -7.16 -14.44 5.94
CA VAL A 419 -6.39 -15.64 6.28
C VAL A 419 -5.17 -15.77 5.35
N SER A 420 -5.39 -15.58 4.04
CA SER A 420 -4.33 -15.65 3.05
C SER A 420 -3.28 -14.54 3.26
N MET A 421 -3.68 -13.28 3.48
CA MET A 421 -2.74 -12.20 3.77
C MET A 421 -1.89 -12.46 5.02
N ALA A 422 -2.51 -12.93 6.11
CA ALA A 422 -1.78 -13.29 7.33
C ALA A 422 -0.76 -14.41 7.07
N ARG A 423 -1.14 -15.42 6.30
CA ARG A 423 -0.26 -16.55 5.95
C ARG A 423 0.91 -16.15 5.06
N TYR A 424 0.64 -15.43 3.97
CA TYR A 424 1.62 -15.20 2.90
C TYR A 424 2.46 -13.94 3.12
N GLU A 425 1.93 -12.89 3.75
CA GLU A 425 2.65 -11.63 3.97
C GLU A 425 3.21 -11.49 5.39
N VAL A 426 2.52 -12.04 6.39
CA VAL A 426 2.92 -11.92 7.81
C VAL A 426 3.61 -13.19 8.32
N GLY A 427 3.20 -14.35 7.80
CA GLY A 427 3.72 -15.66 8.19
C GLY A 427 2.96 -16.30 9.36
N GLU A 428 1.77 -15.80 9.67
CA GLU A 428 0.95 -16.18 10.82
C GLU A 428 -0.29 -16.97 10.39
N GLU A 429 -0.77 -17.86 11.25
CA GLU A 429 -2.06 -18.54 11.09
C GLU A 429 -3.02 -17.96 12.13
N LEU A 430 -4.04 -17.24 11.68
CA LEU A 430 -5.00 -16.58 12.57
C LEU A 430 -5.98 -17.58 13.16
N THR A 431 -6.38 -17.34 14.42
CA THR A 431 -7.55 -18.03 14.98
C THR A 431 -8.84 -17.50 14.34
N GLN A 432 -9.92 -18.29 14.37
CA GLN A 432 -11.21 -17.85 13.82
C GLN A 432 -11.69 -16.53 14.46
N GLN A 433 -11.52 -16.37 15.77
CA GLN A 433 -11.88 -15.13 16.46
C GLN A 433 -11.07 -13.91 15.96
N GLU A 434 -9.78 -14.10 15.64
CA GLU A 434 -8.97 -13.03 15.06
C GLU A 434 -9.42 -12.69 13.64
N VAL A 435 -9.75 -13.70 12.83
CA VAL A 435 -10.33 -13.50 11.48
C VAL A 435 -11.64 -12.71 11.58
N ASP A 436 -12.58 -13.15 12.43
CA ASP A 436 -13.88 -12.51 12.60
C ASP A 436 -13.73 -11.03 13.00
N ARG A 437 -12.81 -10.73 13.93
CA ARG A 437 -12.52 -9.35 14.37
C ARG A 437 -11.88 -8.52 13.28
N MET A 438 -10.89 -9.05 12.55
CA MET A 438 -10.27 -8.34 11.42
C MET A 438 -11.30 -8.05 10.33
N VAL A 439 -12.16 -9.01 10.00
CA VAL A 439 -13.26 -8.81 9.04
C VAL A 439 -14.27 -7.77 9.55
N ALA A 440 -14.65 -7.81 10.83
CA ALA A 440 -15.51 -6.81 11.43
C ALA A 440 -14.92 -5.40 11.30
N PHE A 441 -13.61 -5.25 11.58
CA PHE A 441 -12.88 -4.01 11.33
C PHE A 441 -12.92 -3.60 9.86
N LEU A 442 -12.59 -4.49 8.92
CA LEU A 442 -12.57 -4.16 7.49
C LEU A 442 -13.95 -3.72 6.97
N LYS A 443 -15.05 -4.26 7.51
CA LYS A 443 -16.42 -3.82 7.22
C LYS A 443 -16.71 -2.39 7.71
N THR A 444 -15.97 -1.87 8.70
CA THR A 444 -16.09 -0.47 9.14
C THR A 444 -15.50 0.53 8.15
N LEU A 445 -14.77 0.07 7.14
CA LEU A 445 -14.08 0.89 6.13
C LEU A 445 -14.96 1.32 4.95
N THR A 446 -16.21 0.85 4.91
CA THR A 446 -17.20 1.31 3.92
C THR A 446 -17.67 2.72 4.27
N GLY A 447 -17.46 3.65 3.36
CA GLY A 447 -17.79 5.06 3.53
C GLY A 447 -19.12 5.46 2.88
N GLU A 448 -19.36 6.76 2.86
CA GLU A 448 -20.55 7.37 2.28
C GLU A 448 -20.22 8.00 0.92
N TYR A 449 -21.00 7.67 -0.12
CA TYR A 449 -20.97 8.38 -1.40
C TYR A 449 -22.20 9.27 -1.51
N GLN A 450 -22.00 10.57 -1.80
CA GLN A 450 -23.07 11.58 -1.86
C GLN A 450 -23.95 11.62 -0.58
N GLY A 451 -23.31 11.43 0.58
CA GLY A 451 -23.98 11.48 1.90
C GLY A 451 -24.84 10.25 2.22
N LYS A 452 -24.70 9.17 1.46
CA LYS A 452 -25.36 7.87 1.72
C LYS A 452 -24.30 6.80 1.88
N LEU A 453 -24.49 5.89 2.83
CA LEU A 453 -23.63 4.71 2.96
C LEU A 453 -23.55 4.01 1.61
N LEU A 454 -22.34 3.72 1.15
CA LEU A 454 -22.14 2.98 -0.08
C LEU A 454 -22.65 1.55 0.10
N THR A 455 -23.42 1.08 -0.88
CA THR A 455 -23.97 -0.28 -0.92
C THR A 455 -23.49 -1.00 -2.16
N ASN A 456 -23.77 -2.30 -2.23
CA ASN A 456 -23.57 -3.08 -3.44
C ASN A 456 -24.87 -3.80 -3.82
N ASP A 457 -25.46 -3.43 -4.94
CA ASP A 457 -26.71 -4.02 -5.43
C ASP A 457 -26.61 -5.53 -5.75
N ASN A 458 -25.40 -6.05 -5.99
CA ASN A 458 -25.16 -7.49 -6.20
C ASN A 458 -25.10 -8.27 -4.88
N PHE A 459 -24.84 -7.59 -3.75
CA PHE A 459 -24.76 -8.17 -2.41
C PHE A 459 -25.65 -7.36 -1.45
N PRO A 460 -26.99 -7.41 -1.61
CA PRO A 460 -27.87 -6.75 -0.68
C PRO A 460 -27.60 -7.29 0.73
N GLU A 461 -27.30 -6.41 1.69
CA GLU A 461 -27.10 -6.80 3.08
C GLU A 461 -28.27 -7.68 3.51
N THR A 462 -28.00 -8.92 3.92
CA THR A 462 -28.98 -9.66 4.71
C THR A 462 -29.04 -8.96 6.06
N GLU A 463 -30.16 -8.29 6.34
CA GLU A 463 -30.49 -7.65 7.63
C GLU A 463 -30.07 -8.46 8.86
#